data_AF-A0A428R837-F1
#
_entry.id   AF-A0A428R837-F1
#
_cell.length_a   1.000
_cell.length_b   1.000
_cell.length_c   1.000
_cell.angle_alpha   90.00
_cell.angle_beta   90.00
_cell.angle_gamma   90.00
#
_symmetry.space_group_name_H-M   'P 1'
#
loop_
_entity.id
_entity.type
_entity.pdbx_description
1 polymer ?
#
loop_
_entity_poly.entity_id
_entity_poly.type
_entity_poly.pdbx_seq_one_letter_code
_entity_poly.pdbx_strand_id
1 'polypeptide(L)'
;MKVSAFLSSVAVTLASIGSANAATPLCAITCFTAVMNHEAAKTCTEANMFLCMCKIKALTLAYRDCACSSCLTSQSKLDAIATGKDICNQYNVPVAWLPDTCPSA
;
A
#
# COMPACT_ATOMS: atom_id res chain seq x y z
N MET A 1 2.72 -54.18 16.87
CA MET A 1 3.50 -53.39 15.89
C MET A 1 3.27 -51.92 16.19
N LYS A 2 4.35 -51.15 16.35
CA LYS A 2 4.39 -49.78 16.85
C LYS A 2 4.73 -48.91 15.64
N VAL A 3 3.82 -48.03 15.23
CA VAL A 3 4.13 -46.97 14.26
C VAL A 3 3.59 -45.66 14.84
N SER A 4 4.40 -45.07 15.71
CA SER A 4 4.32 -43.65 16.03
C SER A 4 4.88 -42.90 14.83
N ALA A 5 4.04 -42.17 14.10
CA ALA A 5 4.49 -41.27 13.04
C ALA A 5 4.27 -39.82 13.48
N PHE A 6 5.35 -39.07 13.35
CA PHE A 6 5.64 -37.79 13.94
C PHE A 6 4.76 -36.65 13.39
N LEU A 7 4.37 -35.75 14.30
CA LEU A 7 3.88 -34.41 13.98
C LEU A 7 5.02 -33.62 13.31
N SER A 8 4.84 -33.26 12.04
CA SER A 8 5.65 -32.23 11.38
C SER A 8 4.74 -31.12 10.90
N SER A 9 4.71 -30.04 11.68
CA SER A 9 4.11 -28.76 11.34
C SER A 9 4.82 -28.19 10.12
N VAL A 10 4.25 -28.37 8.93
CA VAL A 10 4.64 -27.55 7.78
C VAL A 10 3.95 -26.21 7.95
N ALA A 11 4.70 -25.25 8.47
CA ALA A 11 4.36 -23.84 8.37
C ALA A 11 4.23 -23.52 6.88
N VAL A 12 3.01 -23.30 6.42
CA VAL A 12 2.78 -22.67 5.12
C VAL A 12 3.16 -21.21 5.29
N THR A 13 4.42 -20.91 5.01
CA THR A 13 4.87 -19.55 4.75
C THR A 13 4.08 -19.07 3.53
N LEU A 14 3.05 -18.25 3.75
CA LEU A 14 2.39 -17.47 2.71
C LEU A 14 3.40 -16.42 2.20
N ALA A 15 4.42 -16.89 1.48
CA ALA A 15 5.32 -16.05 0.73
C ALA A 15 4.58 -15.57 -0.51
N SER A 16 4.07 -14.34 -0.41
CA SER A 16 3.97 -13.37 -1.51
C SER A 16 3.45 -13.92 -2.83
N ILE A 17 2.12 -14.06 -2.91
CA ILE A 17 1.45 -13.90 -4.20
C ILE A 17 1.48 -12.40 -4.47
N GLY A 18 2.55 -11.93 -5.12
CA GLY A 18 2.49 -10.66 -5.85
C GLY A 18 1.32 -10.77 -6.80
N SER A 19 0.27 -10.00 -6.54
CA SER A 19 -0.98 -10.04 -7.27
C SER A 19 -0.74 -9.64 -8.72
N ALA A 20 -0.63 -10.65 -9.58
CA ALA A 20 -0.80 -10.49 -11.01
C ALA A 20 -2.20 -9.92 -11.28
N ASN A 21 -2.24 -8.69 -11.77
CA ASN A 21 -3.40 -8.07 -12.41
C ASN A 21 -4.63 -7.78 -11.52
N ALA A 22 -4.46 -7.53 -10.22
CA ALA A 22 -5.51 -6.89 -9.45
C ALA A 22 -5.76 -5.49 -10.05
N ALA A 23 -6.94 -5.26 -10.62
CA ALA A 23 -7.34 -3.93 -11.02
C ALA A 23 -7.13 -2.99 -9.83
N THR A 24 -6.38 -1.90 -10.04
CA THR A 24 -6.12 -0.91 -8.99
C THR A 24 -7.45 -0.55 -8.33
N PRO A 25 -7.61 -0.77 -7.01
CA PRO A 25 -8.90 -0.56 -6.37
C PRO A 25 -9.32 0.89 -6.57
N LEU A 26 -10.58 1.14 -6.95
CA LEU A 26 -11.07 2.49 -7.23
C LEU A 26 -10.80 3.46 -6.08
N CYS A 27 -10.86 2.99 -4.84
CA CYS A 27 -10.52 3.78 -3.66
C CYS A 27 -9.06 4.28 -3.65
N ALA A 28 -8.10 3.53 -4.19
CA ALA A 28 -6.71 3.98 -4.35
C ALA A 28 -6.63 5.18 -5.30
N ILE A 29 -7.32 5.11 -6.44
CA ILE A 29 -7.36 6.20 -7.43
C ILE A 29 -8.00 7.44 -6.80
N THR A 30 -9.16 7.30 -6.16
CA THR A 30 -9.84 8.40 -5.48
C THR A 30 -8.96 9.01 -4.39
N CYS A 31 -8.26 8.20 -3.60
CA CYS A 31 -7.35 8.67 -2.57
C CYS A 31 -6.14 9.40 -3.14
N PHE A 32 -5.57 8.91 -4.24
CA PHE A 32 -4.51 9.63 -4.94
C PHE A 32 -4.99 11.02 -5.38
N THR A 33 -6.14 11.10 -6.04
CA THR A 33 -6.74 12.37 -6.46
C THR A 33 -6.99 13.30 -5.27
N ALA A 34 -7.51 12.78 -4.16
CA ALA A 34 -7.76 13.57 -2.95
C ALA A 34 -6.46 14.17 -2.38
N VAL A 35 -5.40 13.37 -2.28
CA VAL A 35 -4.09 13.79 -1.76
C VAL A 35 -3.43 14.80 -2.69
N MET A 36 -3.58 14.66 -4.00
CA MET A 36 -3.04 15.63 -4.98
C MET A 36 -3.75 16.99 -4.96
N ASN A 37 -4.93 17.09 -4.33
CA ASN A 37 -5.59 18.37 -4.09
C ASN A 37 -5.10 19.08 -2.81
N HIS A 38 -4.29 18.42 -1.98
CA HIS A 38 -3.72 19.01 -0.77
C HIS A 38 -2.70 20.12 -1.09
N GLU A 39 -2.61 21.16 -0.25
CA GLU A 39 -1.70 22.30 -0.49
C GLU A 39 -0.24 21.88 -0.70
N ALA A 40 0.24 20.92 0.09
CA ALA A 40 1.59 20.37 -0.07
C ALA A 40 1.83 19.73 -1.45
N ALA A 41 0.80 19.21 -2.13
CA ALA A 41 0.93 18.70 -3.49
C ALA A 41 0.99 19.86 -4.51
N LYS A 42 0.27 20.97 -4.27
CA LYS A 42 0.27 22.15 -5.14
C LYS A 42 1.62 22.87 -5.18
N THR A 43 2.37 22.81 -4.08
CA THR A 43 3.71 23.41 -3.98
C THR A 43 4.84 22.49 -4.46
N CYS A 44 4.52 21.26 -4.88
CA CYS A 44 5.51 20.30 -5.31
C CYS A 44 6.05 20.63 -6.70
N THR A 45 7.37 20.59 -6.86
CA THR A 45 8.08 20.90 -8.13
C THR A 45 8.67 19.66 -8.80
N GLU A 46 8.22 18.47 -8.41
CA GLU A 46 8.69 17.22 -9.01
C GLU A 46 8.15 17.03 -10.42
N ALA A 47 8.81 16.17 -11.19
CA ALA A 47 8.48 15.96 -12.60
C ALA A 47 7.06 15.42 -12.84
N ASN A 48 6.43 14.82 -11.83
CA ASN A 48 5.04 14.38 -11.89
C ASN A 48 4.43 14.23 -10.48
N MET A 49 3.10 14.11 -10.43
CA MET A 49 2.33 14.01 -9.19
C MET A 49 2.63 12.75 -8.37
N PHE A 50 3.04 11.65 -8.99
CA PHE A 50 3.42 10.43 -8.28
C PHE A 50 4.71 10.64 -7.49
N LEU A 51 5.71 11.29 -8.09
CA LEU A 51 6.94 11.68 -7.39
C LEU A 51 6.64 12.62 -6.20
N CYS A 52 5.70 13.55 -6.36
CA CYS A 52 5.23 14.39 -5.26
C CYS A 52 4.68 13.58 -4.11
N MET A 53 3.76 12.65 -4.39
CA MET A 53 3.19 11.75 -3.39
C MET A 53 4.27 10.94 -2.67
N CYS A 54 5.29 10.46 -3.40
CA CYS A 54 6.33 9.57 -2.86
C CYS A 54 7.42 10.30 -2.08
N LYS A 55 7.77 11.54 -2.47
CA LYS A 55 8.84 12.32 -1.83
C LYS A 55 8.35 13.16 -0.66
N ILE A 56 7.08 13.58 -0.68
CA ILE A 56 6.50 14.37 0.41
C ILE A 56 5.83 13.44 1.40
N LYS A 57 6.51 13.19 2.54
CA LYS A 57 6.08 12.26 3.59
C LYS A 57 4.61 12.45 4.02
N ALA A 58 4.17 13.70 4.16
CA ALA A 58 2.80 14.03 4.55
C ALA A 58 1.76 13.56 3.51
N LEU A 59 2.08 13.66 2.22
CA LEU A 59 1.20 13.18 1.15
C LEU A 59 1.14 11.65 1.12
N THR A 60 2.27 10.97 1.28
CA THR A 60 2.29 9.50 1.35
C THR A 60 1.47 8.98 2.55
N LEU A 61 1.59 9.63 3.71
CA LEU A 61 0.79 9.30 4.90
C LEU A 61 -0.70 9.59 4.67
N ALA A 62 -1.03 10.74 4.10
CA ALA A 62 -2.41 11.10 3.77
C ALA A 62 -3.04 10.12 2.77
N TYR A 63 -2.27 9.59 1.82
CA TYR A 63 -2.73 8.55 0.90
C TYR A 63 -3.07 7.25 1.63
N ARG A 64 -2.17 6.77 2.51
CA ARG A 64 -2.43 5.59 3.34
C ARG A 64 -3.66 5.80 4.22
N ASP A 65 -3.77 6.94 4.89
CA ASP A 65 -4.87 7.23 5.79
C ASP A 65 -6.20 7.33 5.03
N CYS A 66 -6.19 7.93 3.84
CA CYS A 66 -7.34 7.92 2.95
C CYS A 66 -7.73 6.49 2.55
N ALA A 67 -6.78 5.65 2.14
CA ALA A 67 -7.05 4.26 1.77
C ALA A 67 -7.69 3.50 2.94
N CYS A 68 -7.17 3.69 4.15
CA CYS A 68 -7.69 3.10 5.38
C CYS A 68 -9.10 3.54 5.73
N SER A 69 -9.48 4.77 5.39
CA SER A 69 -10.82 5.31 5.64
C SER A 69 -11.81 5.02 4.51
N SER A 70 -11.36 4.95 3.26
CA SER A 70 -12.24 4.98 2.08
C SER A 70 -12.43 3.62 1.41
N CYS A 71 -11.46 2.71 1.55
CA CYS A 71 -11.58 1.36 1.03
C CYS A 71 -12.44 0.50 1.98
N LEU A 72 -13.40 -0.24 1.44
CA LEU A 72 -14.46 -0.90 2.22
C LEU A 72 -13.98 -2.14 3.00
N THR A 73 -13.20 -2.99 2.35
CA THR A 73 -12.75 -4.27 2.93
C THR A 73 -11.31 -4.16 3.41
N SER A 74 -10.95 -4.95 4.42
CA SER A 74 -9.56 -5.02 4.89
C SER A 74 -8.59 -5.34 3.74
N GLN A 75 -8.95 -6.26 2.84
CA GLN A 75 -8.13 -6.57 1.68
C GLN A 75 -7.97 -5.36 0.75
N SER A 76 -9.06 -4.66 0.41
CA SER A 76 -8.99 -3.49 -0.46
C SER A 76 -8.15 -2.34 0.13
N LYS A 77 -8.10 -2.21 1.46
CA LYS A 77 -7.21 -1.26 2.15
C LYS A 77 -5.74 -1.64 1.94
N LEU A 78 -5.40 -2.91 2.15
CA LEU A 78 -4.04 -3.41 1.95
C LEU A 78 -3.62 -3.29 0.48
N ASP A 79 -4.49 -3.65 -0.46
CA ASP A 79 -4.22 -3.54 -1.91
C ASP A 79 -4.00 -2.08 -2.34
N ALA A 80 -4.77 -1.14 -1.77
CA ALA A 80 -4.60 0.29 -2.03
C ALA A 80 -3.28 0.82 -1.45
N ILE A 81 -2.89 0.43 -0.24
CA ILE A 81 -1.59 0.79 0.35
C ILE A 81 -0.45 0.22 -0.50
N ALA A 82 -0.54 -1.06 -0.87
CA ALA A 82 0.44 -1.72 -1.74
C ALA A 82 0.57 -1.01 -3.08
N THR A 83 -0.55 -0.62 -3.72
CA THR A 83 -0.55 0.18 -4.96
C THR A 83 0.26 1.47 -4.78
N GLY A 84 0.06 2.21 -3.70
CA GLY A 84 0.81 3.43 -3.43
C GLY A 84 2.31 3.19 -3.29
N LYS A 85 2.69 2.11 -2.58
CA LYS A 85 4.09 1.70 -2.43
C LYS A 85 4.70 1.28 -3.77
N ASP A 86 3.97 0.54 -4.59
CA ASP A 86 4.41 0.07 -5.91
C ASP A 86 4.59 1.22 -6.90
N ILE A 87 3.73 2.23 -6.87
CA ILE A 87 3.93 3.47 -7.62
C ILE A 87 5.28 4.09 -7.21
N CYS A 88 5.52 4.23 -5.91
CA CYS A 88 6.77 4.82 -5.42
C CYS A 88 8.02 4.00 -5.78
N ASN A 89 7.91 2.67 -5.79
CA ASN A 89 8.97 1.79 -6.27
C ASN A 89 9.25 2.00 -7.77
N GLN A 90 8.22 2.10 -8.61
CA GLN A 90 8.36 2.37 -10.05
C GLN A 90 9.07 3.70 -10.35
N TYR A 91 8.91 4.70 -9.48
CA TYR A 91 9.59 5.99 -9.58
C TYR A 91 10.95 6.04 -8.85
N ASN A 92 11.50 4.91 -8.40
CA ASN A 92 12.75 4.82 -7.65
C ASN A 92 12.78 5.64 -6.34
N VAL A 93 11.62 5.83 -5.70
CA VAL A 93 11.50 6.48 -4.38
C VAL A 93 10.80 5.52 -3.41
N PRO A 94 11.42 4.38 -3.05
CA PRO A 94 10.76 3.38 -2.20
C PRO A 94 10.41 3.95 -0.82
N VAL A 95 9.17 3.74 -0.40
CA VAL A 95 8.64 4.20 0.91
C VAL A 95 8.57 3.05 1.91
N ALA A 96 9.70 2.37 2.13
CA ALA A 96 9.78 1.23 3.06
C ALA A 96 9.41 1.57 4.51
N TRP A 97 9.47 2.85 4.87
CA TRP A 97 9.05 3.37 6.18
C TRP A 97 7.52 3.45 6.34
N LEU A 98 6.74 3.35 5.25
CA LEU A 98 5.28 3.39 5.29
C LEU A 98 4.74 2.04 5.79
N PRO A 99 3.95 2.02 6.87
CA PRO A 99 3.31 0.80 7.35
C PRO A 99 2.39 0.19 6.29
N ASP A 100 2.41 -1.15 6.20
CA ASP A 100 1.53 -1.92 5.31
C ASP A 100 0.10 -2.06 5.85
N THR A 101 -0.15 -1.57 7.05
CA THR A 101 -1.43 -1.70 7.75
C THR A 101 -2.03 -0.35 8.08
N CYS A 102 -3.34 -0.36 8.31
CA CYS A 102 -4.04 0.79 8.84
C CYS A 102 -3.70 1.01 10.32
N PRO A 103 -3.60 2.27 10.77
CA PRO A 103 -3.45 2.56 12.19
C PRO A 103 -4.63 1.95 12.95
N SER A 104 -4.34 1.28 14.07
CA SER A 104 -5.35 0.91 15.06
C SER A 104 -5.96 2.19 15.62
N ALA A 105 -7.29 2.31 15.58
CA ALA A 105 -8.01 3.39 16.24
C ALA A 105 -7.81 3.35 17.76
#